data_AF-A0A9P1G2U3-F1
#
_entry.id   AF-A0A9P1G2U3-F1
#
_cell.length_a   1.000
_cell.length_b   1.000
_cell.length_c   1.000
_cell.angle_alpha   90.00
_cell.angle_beta   90.00
_cell.angle_gamma   90.00
#
_symmetry.space_group_name_H-M   'P 1'
#
loop_
_entity.id
_entity.type
_entity.pdbx_description
1 polymer ?
#
loop_
_entity_poly.entity_id
_entity_poly.type
_entity_poly.pdbx_seq_one_letter_code
_entity_poly.pdbx_strand_id
1 'polypeptide(L)'
;MGTGASSTLKDATQDELKTLVNSLPKEDVSKLSRAIELLDSRPRGVQQMCSQHSTLRFDASRAVPKKVMIEILEGLRSVPSSANTQPWTIVVVQGDKKAQLAAELVAKLDANDAGTSEYADLPSAMIPRMEKAVNEYRKDQQATLEGTKSAIASAPLHVLVTAPVGPCLKEEPPVDGVYLDMGSAMTAISMCAQDLGLGVHCDFAVAKYGSVYKEVLGDEFPEDHFVICGISLGYGHDPQPAACLNRLPVDETTRWTTCDPAWLMAPATPLPPSAYGLMHLVSSRHCSHSLDVSKVVPKDLISDILAAARCVTSIANSQPWAVTVIQGEARDKLSKAMLDYFDAGNNGGQSYKKYSTQNTARMQKGKDQYGFELYEQRHGLQRDDADGRRQKYRPNYESCCF
;
A
#
# COMPACT_ATOMS: atom_id res chain seq x y z
N MET A 1 -32.16 16.92 14.85
CA MET A 1 -31.24 17.82 14.12
C MET A 1 -29.83 17.39 14.48
N GLY A 2 -29.11 16.73 13.57
CA GLY A 2 -27.80 16.14 13.89
C GLY A 2 -27.30 15.24 12.77
N THR A 3 -26.96 15.82 11.62
CA THR A 3 -26.44 15.11 10.45
C THR A 3 -25.34 15.89 9.69
N GLY A 4 -24.71 16.90 10.31
CA GLY A 4 -23.82 17.84 9.58
C GLY A 4 -22.30 17.73 9.80
N ALA A 5 -21.80 16.87 10.70
CA ALA A 5 -20.40 16.93 11.14
C ALA A 5 -19.42 16.05 10.33
N SER A 6 -19.91 15.07 9.56
CA SER A 6 -19.03 14.10 8.87
C SER A 6 -18.47 14.62 7.53
N SER A 7 -19.22 15.50 6.84
CA SER A 7 -18.82 16.04 5.53
C SER A 7 -17.87 17.23 5.60
N THR A 8 -17.78 17.92 6.74
CA THR A 8 -17.03 19.18 6.90
C THR A 8 -15.54 19.01 7.25
N LEU A 9 -15.12 17.81 7.68
CA LEU A 9 -13.73 17.55 8.08
C LEU A 9 -12.80 17.20 6.92
N LYS A 10 -13.32 16.76 5.78
CA LYS A 10 -12.51 16.23 4.67
C LYS A 10 -11.82 17.32 3.84
N ASP A 11 -12.34 18.54 3.84
CA ASP A 11 -11.91 19.63 2.95
C ASP A 11 -11.34 20.86 3.70
N ALA A 12 -11.14 20.76 5.02
CA ALA A 12 -10.76 21.90 5.86
C ALA A 12 -9.26 22.25 5.74
N THR A 13 -8.97 23.52 5.47
CA THR A 13 -7.62 24.11 5.52
C THR A 13 -7.05 24.13 6.94
N GLN A 14 -5.74 24.37 7.09
CA GLN A 14 -5.08 24.43 8.42
C GLN A 14 -5.74 25.43 9.37
N ASP A 15 -6.22 26.57 8.88
CA ASP A 15 -6.87 27.58 9.71
C ASP A 15 -8.35 27.26 10.00
N GLU A 16 -9.03 26.55 9.09
CA GLU A 16 -10.37 26.01 9.34
C GLU A 16 -10.34 24.87 10.36
N LEU A 17 -9.32 24.00 10.31
CA LEU A 17 -9.09 22.98 11.34
C LEU A 17 -8.83 23.62 12.70
N LYS A 18 -8.01 24.68 12.79
CA LYS A 18 -7.82 25.43 14.05
C LYS A 18 -9.12 26.05 14.57
N THR A 19 -9.95 26.57 13.68
CA THR A 19 -11.24 27.19 14.04
C THR A 19 -12.27 26.14 14.49
N LEU A 20 -12.31 24.98 13.82
CA LEU A 20 -13.16 23.86 14.18
C LEU A 20 -12.72 23.21 15.50
N VAL A 21 -11.41 23.09 15.72
CA VAL A 21 -10.79 22.68 16.98
C VAL A 21 -11.21 23.60 18.14
N ASN A 22 -11.37 24.91 17.91
CA ASN A 22 -11.89 25.82 18.94
C ASN A 22 -13.40 25.65 19.24
N SER A 23 -14.14 24.89 18.42
CA SER A 23 -15.59 24.66 18.56
C SER A 23 -15.98 23.31 19.18
N LEU A 24 -15.01 22.40 19.38
CA LEU A 24 -15.23 21.05 19.91
C LEU A 24 -15.15 20.99 21.45
N PRO A 25 -15.71 19.94 22.10
CA PRO A 25 -15.60 19.72 23.54
C PRO A 25 -14.13 19.59 23.97
N LYS A 26 -13.74 20.22 25.09
CA LYS A 26 -12.34 20.37 25.52
C LYS A 26 -11.50 19.08 25.58
N GLU A 27 -12.10 17.92 25.87
CA GLU A 27 -11.40 16.63 25.87
C GLU A 27 -11.00 16.15 24.47
N ASP A 28 -11.79 16.46 23.43
CA ASP A 28 -11.50 16.10 22.04
C ASP A 28 -10.55 17.11 21.38
N VAL A 29 -10.64 18.38 21.78
CA VAL A 29 -9.69 19.46 21.42
C VAL A 29 -8.27 19.12 21.84
N SER A 30 -8.11 18.57 23.05
CA SER A 30 -6.81 18.14 23.58
C SER A 30 -6.19 17.01 22.74
N LYS A 31 -7.00 16.05 22.27
CA LYS A 31 -6.53 14.91 21.47
C LYS A 31 -6.17 15.31 20.04
N LEU A 32 -6.98 16.17 19.42
CA LEU A 32 -6.75 16.68 18.06
C LEU A 32 -5.58 17.67 17.98
N SER A 33 -5.48 18.62 18.91
CA SER A 33 -4.35 19.56 18.96
C SER A 33 -3.03 18.83 19.17
N ARG A 34 -3.03 17.81 20.05
CA ARG A 34 -1.88 16.94 20.25
C ARG A 34 -1.51 16.14 19.01
N ALA A 35 -2.50 15.65 18.24
CA ALA A 35 -2.25 14.93 17.01
C ALA A 35 -1.63 15.81 15.91
N ILE A 36 -2.05 17.07 15.80
CA ILE A 36 -1.50 18.05 14.85
C ILE A 36 -0.07 18.45 15.25
N GLU A 37 0.18 18.78 16.52
CA GLU A 37 1.53 19.06 17.01
C GLU A 37 2.49 17.88 16.80
N LEU A 38 2.01 16.64 17.04
CA LEU A 38 2.78 15.43 16.76
C LEU A 38 3.08 15.29 15.26
N LEU A 39 2.11 15.60 14.39
CA LEU A 39 2.31 15.58 12.94
C LEU A 39 3.42 16.56 12.50
N ASP A 40 3.35 17.81 12.94
CA ASP A 40 4.30 18.86 12.56
C ASP A 40 5.73 18.58 13.05
N SER A 41 5.87 17.82 14.13
CA SER A 41 7.17 17.39 14.67
C SER A 41 7.82 16.20 13.93
N ARG A 42 7.10 15.52 13.03
CA ARG A 42 7.57 14.31 12.34
C ARG A 42 8.40 14.62 11.08
N PRO A 43 9.23 13.67 10.59
CA PRO A 43 9.93 13.81 9.31
C PRO A 43 8.98 14.08 8.14
N ARG A 44 9.44 14.85 7.14
CA ARG A 44 8.62 15.29 5.99
C ARG A 44 7.90 14.15 5.26
N GLY A 45 8.58 13.03 5.01
CA GLY A 45 7.97 11.87 4.36
C GLY A 45 6.82 11.25 5.18
N VAL A 46 6.92 11.27 6.51
CA VAL A 46 5.84 10.82 7.40
C VAL A 46 4.64 11.77 7.32
N GLN A 47 4.88 13.08 7.35
CA GLN A 47 3.83 14.08 7.19
C GLN A 47 3.08 13.90 5.86
N GLN A 48 3.83 13.73 4.75
CA GLN A 48 3.25 13.51 3.41
C GLN A 48 2.42 12.23 3.34
N MET A 49 2.86 11.13 3.96
CA MET A 49 2.06 9.90 4.00
C MET A 49 0.80 10.07 4.85
N CYS A 50 0.87 10.84 5.94
CA CYS A 50 -0.29 11.15 6.78
C CYS A 50 -1.28 12.13 6.14
N SER A 51 -0.89 12.93 5.15
CA SER A 51 -1.78 13.80 4.37
C SER A 51 -2.39 13.11 3.14
N GLN A 52 -2.14 11.80 2.96
CA GLN A 52 -2.73 11.04 1.87
C GLN A 52 -4.27 11.03 1.96
N HIS A 53 -4.92 11.26 0.84
CA HIS A 53 -6.37 11.29 0.68
C HIS A 53 -6.75 10.88 -0.76
N SER A 54 -8.03 10.58 -0.95
CA SER A 54 -8.61 10.37 -2.28
C SER A 54 -8.95 11.71 -2.92
N THR A 55 -8.55 11.92 -4.17
CA THR A 55 -8.95 13.08 -4.98
C THR A 55 -10.20 12.75 -5.78
N LEU A 56 -11.30 13.45 -5.54
CA LEU A 56 -12.58 13.14 -6.19
C LEU A 56 -12.87 14.02 -7.41
N ARG A 57 -12.16 15.15 -7.53
CA ARG A 57 -12.25 16.07 -8.67
C ARG A 57 -10.88 16.48 -9.16
N PHE A 58 -10.68 16.36 -10.46
CA PHE A 58 -9.43 16.71 -11.14
C PHE A 58 -9.63 17.86 -12.12
N ASP A 59 -8.57 18.65 -12.30
CA ASP A 59 -8.46 19.64 -13.36
C ASP A 59 -8.15 18.96 -14.69
N ALA A 60 -9.21 18.64 -15.43
CA ALA A 60 -9.13 18.03 -16.75
C ALA A 60 -8.39 18.92 -17.78
N SER A 61 -8.28 20.23 -17.54
CA SER A 61 -7.56 21.14 -18.45
C SER A 61 -6.04 21.04 -18.29
N ARG A 62 -5.58 20.53 -17.13
CA ARG A 62 -4.17 20.43 -16.80
C ARG A 62 -3.65 19.03 -17.11
N ALA A 63 -3.04 18.89 -18.29
CA ALA A 63 -2.42 17.65 -18.72
C ALA A 63 -1.31 17.20 -17.76
N VAL A 64 -1.20 15.89 -17.55
CA VAL A 64 -0.07 15.26 -16.86
C VAL A 64 0.98 14.90 -17.91
N PRO A 65 2.18 15.52 -17.90
CA PRO A 65 3.19 15.23 -18.90
C PRO A 65 3.65 13.77 -18.82
N LYS A 66 3.89 13.12 -19.98
CA LYS A 66 4.39 11.74 -20.04
C LYS A 66 5.64 11.51 -19.17
N LYS A 67 6.54 12.51 -19.11
CA LYS A 67 7.72 12.45 -18.24
C LYS A 67 7.34 12.25 -16.77
N VAL A 68 6.32 12.97 -16.27
CA VAL A 68 5.85 12.83 -14.89
C VAL A 68 5.34 11.41 -14.62
N MET A 69 4.59 10.82 -15.57
CA MET A 69 4.19 9.42 -15.47
C MET A 69 5.38 8.45 -15.49
N ILE A 70 6.41 8.72 -16.29
CA ILE A 70 7.63 7.90 -16.29
C ILE A 70 8.32 7.95 -14.92
N GLU A 71 8.44 9.11 -14.27
CA GLU A 71 9.02 9.21 -12.92
C GLU A 71 8.25 8.36 -11.90
N ILE A 72 6.91 8.38 -11.97
CA ILE A 72 6.06 7.54 -11.11
C ILE A 72 6.33 6.04 -11.34
N LEU A 73 6.41 5.63 -12.61
CA LEU A 73 6.64 4.23 -12.98
C LEU A 73 8.07 3.77 -12.70
N GLU A 74 9.07 4.65 -12.74
CA GLU A 74 10.42 4.37 -12.26
C GLU A 74 10.46 4.18 -10.74
N GLY A 75 9.67 4.96 -9.99
CA GLY A 75 9.46 4.71 -8.57
C GLY A 75 8.83 3.34 -8.29
N LEU A 76 7.85 2.93 -9.11
CA LEU A 76 7.26 1.59 -9.07
C LEU A 76 8.29 0.50 -9.38
N ARG A 77 9.19 0.70 -10.36
CA ARG A 77 10.21 -0.28 -10.73
C ARG A 77 11.12 -0.68 -9.56
N SER A 78 11.34 0.21 -8.61
CA SER A 78 12.13 -0.06 -7.40
C SER A 78 11.34 -0.77 -6.28
N VAL A 79 10.05 -1.08 -6.48
CA VAL A 79 9.21 -1.78 -5.48
C VAL A 79 9.63 -3.25 -5.39
N PRO A 80 9.90 -3.77 -4.17
CA PRO A 80 10.21 -5.18 -4.01
C PRO A 80 9.00 -6.02 -4.42
N SER A 81 9.28 -7.17 -5.04
CA SER A 81 8.30 -8.21 -5.32
C SER A 81 8.91 -9.57 -5.02
N SER A 82 8.07 -10.57 -4.80
CA SER A 82 8.52 -11.92 -4.51
C SER A 82 9.47 -12.43 -5.59
N ALA A 83 10.71 -12.72 -5.20
CA ALA A 83 11.81 -13.09 -6.11
C ALA A 83 11.98 -12.16 -7.33
N ASN A 84 11.68 -10.87 -7.14
CA ASN A 84 11.74 -9.83 -8.18
C ASN A 84 10.88 -10.12 -9.44
N THR A 85 9.78 -10.84 -9.26
CA THR A 85 8.88 -11.24 -10.36
C THR A 85 8.18 -10.07 -11.05
N GLN A 86 7.96 -8.95 -10.34
CA GLN A 86 7.33 -7.73 -10.85
C GLN A 86 6.04 -8.05 -11.64
N PRO A 87 5.02 -8.61 -10.98
CA PRO A 87 3.86 -9.20 -11.65
C PRO A 87 3.00 -8.18 -12.39
N TRP A 88 3.06 -6.91 -12.00
CA TRP A 88 2.21 -5.85 -12.55
C TRP A 88 2.49 -5.55 -14.02
N THR A 89 1.43 -5.34 -14.80
CA THR A 89 1.51 -4.57 -16.04
C THR A 89 0.66 -3.31 -15.86
N ILE A 90 1.23 -2.15 -16.16
CA ILE A 90 0.55 -0.86 -15.97
C ILE A 90 0.15 -0.31 -17.33
N VAL A 91 -1.15 -0.05 -17.51
CA VAL A 91 -1.69 0.55 -18.73
C VAL A 91 -2.10 1.98 -18.40
N VAL A 92 -1.52 2.97 -19.07
CA VAL A 92 -1.87 4.39 -18.87
C VAL A 92 -2.77 4.83 -20.03
N VAL A 93 -4.03 5.15 -19.73
CA VAL A 93 -5.02 5.57 -20.73
C VAL A 93 -5.25 7.07 -20.65
N GLN A 94 -5.23 7.74 -21.80
CA GLN A 94 -5.47 9.18 -21.95
C GLN A 94 -6.25 9.47 -23.25
N GLY A 95 -6.66 10.73 -23.44
CA GLY A 95 -7.32 11.19 -24.67
C GLY A 95 -8.66 10.48 -24.92
N ASP A 96 -8.98 10.24 -26.18
CA ASP A 96 -10.28 9.72 -26.62
C ASP A 96 -10.64 8.37 -25.98
N LYS A 97 -9.66 7.44 -25.88
CA LYS A 97 -9.87 6.15 -25.19
C LYS A 97 -10.19 6.32 -23.71
N LYS A 98 -9.57 7.30 -23.03
CA LYS A 98 -9.90 7.60 -21.63
C LYS A 98 -11.30 8.20 -21.53
N ALA A 99 -11.68 9.07 -22.45
CA ALA A 99 -13.02 9.66 -22.49
C ALA A 99 -14.10 8.59 -22.73
N GLN A 100 -13.86 7.67 -23.66
CA GLN A 100 -14.72 6.52 -23.92
C GLN A 100 -14.82 5.60 -22.69
N LEU A 101 -13.70 5.18 -22.10
CA LEU A 101 -13.69 4.39 -20.88
C LEU A 101 -14.47 5.06 -19.76
N ALA A 102 -14.26 6.36 -19.55
CA ALA A 102 -14.96 7.10 -18.51
C ALA A 102 -16.47 7.10 -18.75
N ALA A 103 -16.93 7.34 -19.98
CA ALA A 103 -18.34 7.32 -20.32
C ALA A 103 -18.97 5.94 -20.08
N GLU A 104 -18.33 4.87 -20.54
CA GLU A 104 -18.83 3.50 -20.38
C GLU A 104 -18.86 3.07 -18.90
N LEU A 105 -17.77 3.32 -18.16
CA LEU A 105 -17.70 2.99 -16.73
C LEU A 105 -18.72 3.79 -15.91
N VAL A 106 -18.85 5.09 -16.15
CA VAL A 106 -19.85 5.92 -15.45
C VAL A 106 -21.27 5.44 -15.77
N ALA A 107 -21.57 5.12 -17.04
CA ALA A 107 -22.87 4.57 -17.42
C ALA A 107 -23.17 3.23 -16.72
N LYS A 108 -22.18 2.36 -16.59
CA LYS A 108 -22.30 1.09 -15.85
C LYS A 108 -22.58 1.32 -14.36
N LEU A 109 -21.90 2.29 -13.75
CA LEU A 109 -22.10 2.66 -12.35
C LEU A 109 -23.47 3.32 -12.13
N ASP A 110 -23.92 4.20 -13.02
CA ASP A 110 -25.26 4.83 -12.97
C ASP A 110 -26.38 3.81 -13.11
N ALA A 111 -26.19 2.78 -13.94
CA ALA A 111 -27.11 1.67 -14.09
C ALA A 111 -27.08 0.68 -12.90
N ASN A 112 -26.20 0.89 -11.91
CA ASN A 112 -25.91 -0.06 -10.84
C ASN A 112 -25.63 -1.47 -11.37
N ASP A 113 -24.91 -1.56 -12.50
CA ASP A 113 -24.59 -2.82 -13.17
C ASP A 113 -23.75 -3.69 -12.22
N ALA A 114 -24.14 -4.96 -12.08
CA ALA A 114 -23.49 -5.89 -11.17
C ALA A 114 -22.00 -6.09 -11.51
N GLY A 115 -21.65 -6.07 -12.79
CA GLY A 115 -20.33 -6.44 -13.30
C GLY A 115 -19.96 -7.90 -13.00
N THR A 116 -18.74 -8.27 -13.37
CA THR A 116 -18.15 -9.59 -13.09
C THR A 116 -16.68 -9.39 -12.70
N SER A 117 -16.38 -9.42 -11.40
CA SER A 117 -14.98 -9.43 -10.94
C SER A 117 -14.33 -10.76 -11.30
N GLU A 118 -13.11 -10.69 -11.85
CA GLU A 118 -12.29 -11.87 -12.16
C GLU A 118 -11.63 -12.44 -10.89
N TYR A 119 -11.68 -11.74 -9.75
CA TYR A 119 -11.14 -12.13 -8.45
C TYR A 119 -12.11 -11.78 -7.30
N ALA A 120 -11.85 -12.32 -6.10
CA ALA A 120 -12.67 -12.04 -4.91
C ALA A 120 -12.34 -10.65 -4.31
N ASP A 121 -13.33 -9.77 -4.24
CA ASP A 121 -13.14 -8.37 -3.82
C ASP A 121 -12.93 -8.21 -2.30
N LEU A 122 -13.70 -8.94 -1.49
CA LEU A 122 -13.66 -8.88 -0.03
C LEU A 122 -13.58 -10.31 0.54
N PRO A 123 -12.85 -10.51 1.65
CA PRO A 123 -12.77 -11.82 2.29
C PRO A 123 -14.14 -12.25 2.81
N SER A 124 -14.44 -13.55 2.71
CA SER A 124 -15.68 -14.15 3.20
C SER A 124 -15.78 -14.15 4.73
N ALA A 125 -14.64 -14.15 5.42
CA ALA A 125 -14.55 -14.03 6.86
C ALA A 125 -13.76 -12.77 7.22
N MET A 126 -14.33 -11.95 8.11
CA MET A 126 -13.73 -10.70 8.53
C MET A 126 -13.58 -10.67 10.06
N ILE A 127 -12.54 -10.00 10.53
CA ILE A 127 -12.44 -9.64 11.95
C ILE A 127 -13.41 -8.48 12.26
N PRO A 128 -13.88 -8.32 13.52
CA PRO A 128 -14.94 -7.38 13.85
C PRO A 128 -14.70 -5.92 13.40
N ARG A 129 -13.45 -5.45 13.44
CA ARG A 129 -13.12 -4.09 12.98
C ARG A 129 -13.29 -3.91 11.46
N MET A 130 -12.99 -4.94 10.68
CA MET A 130 -13.17 -4.91 9.22
C MET A 130 -14.66 -4.92 8.88
N GLU A 131 -15.44 -5.76 9.56
CA GLU A 131 -16.89 -5.80 9.39
C GLU A 131 -17.52 -4.44 9.69
N LYS A 132 -17.11 -3.80 10.79
CA LYS A 132 -17.55 -2.45 11.15
C LYS A 132 -17.24 -1.44 10.04
N ALA A 133 -15.99 -1.38 9.58
CA ALA A 133 -15.56 -0.43 8.54
C ALA A 133 -16.32 -0.65 7.21
N VAL A 134 -16.48 -1.91 6.79
CA VAL A 134 -17.25 -2.25 5.58
C VAL A 134 -18.72 -1.87 5.72
N ASN A 135 -19.32 -2.07 6.89
CA ASN A 135 -20.70 -1.68 7.13
C ASN A 135 -20.89 -0.15 7.15
N GLU A 136 -19.92 0.59 7.67
CA GLU A 136 -19.91 2.07 7.58
C GLU A 136 -19.78 2.53 6.14
N TYR A 137 -18.85 1.95 5.37
CA TYR A 137 -18.69 2.20 3.94
C TYR A 137 -20.00 1.95 3.16
N ARG A 138 -20.72 0.87 3.48
CA ARG A 138 -22.02 0.54 2.85
C ARG A 138 -23.12 1.56 3.15
N LYS A 139 -23.09 2.25 4.30
CA LYS A 139 -24.07 3.30 4.63
C LYS A 139 -23.91 4.53 3.74
N ASP A 140 -22.67 4.88 3.41
CA ASP A 140 -22.32 6.02 2.55
C ASP A 140 -22.01 5.58 1.10
N GLN A 141 -22.51 4.41 0.69
CA GLN A 141 -22.19 3.82 -0.61
C GLN A 141 -22.56 4.76 -1.77
N GLN A 142 -23.71 5.44 -1.69
CA GLN A 142 -24.13 6.36 -2.74
C GLN A 142 -23.16 7.54 -2.88
N ALA A 143 -22.79 8.19 -1.78
CA ALA A 143 -21.86 9.32 -1.80
C ALA A 143 -20.48 8.88 -2.29
N THR A 144 -20.04 7.68 -1.91
CA THR A 144 -18.80 7.09 -2.40
C THR A 144 -18.85 6.86 -3.91
N LEU A 145 -19.96 6.31 -4.41
CA LEU A 145 -20.16 6.05 -5.83
C LEU A 145 -20.14 7.34 -6.65
N GLU A 146 -20.81 8.40 -6.18
CA GLU A 146 -20.73 9.74 -6.81
C GLU A 146 -19.29 10.26 -6.86
N GLY A 147 -18.53 10.09 -5.77
CA GLY A 147 -17.10 10.43 -5.74
C GLY A 147 -16.28 9.67 -6.78
N THR A 148 -16.46 8.35 -6.89
CA THR A 148 -15.79 7.52 -7.91
C THR A 148 -16.18 7.95 -9.33
N LYS A 149 -17.46 8.19 -9.60
CA LYS A 149 -17.91 8.68 -10.93
C LYS A 149 -17.27 10.03 -11.27
N SER A 150 -17.23 10.95 -10.30
CA SER A 150 -16.58 12.26 -10.45
C SER A 150 -15.08 12.13 -10.74
N ALA A 151 -14.37 11.26 -10.02
CA ALA A 151 -12.95 11.00 -10.23
C ALA A 151 -12.67 10.46 -11.63
N ILE A 152 -13.39 9.39 -12.03
CA ILE A 152 -13.24 8.76 -13.35
C ILE A 152 -13.55 9.76 -14.47
N ALA A 153 -14.63 10.54 -14.33
CA ALA A 153 -15.03 11.51 -15.34
C ALA A 153 -14.00 12.63 -15.50
N SER A 154 -13.51 13.20 -14.38
CA SER A 154 -12.67 14.40 -14.40
C SER A 154 -11.17 14.15 -14.55
N ALA A 155 -10.65 12.97 -14.18
CA ALA A 155 -9.21 12.72 -14.24
C ALA A 155 -8.66 12.80 -15.69
N PRO A 156 -7.52 13.47 -15.94
CA PRO A 156 -6.90 13.47 -17.26
C PRO A 156 -6.32 12.10 -17.65
N LEU A 157 -5.97 11.25 -16.66
CA LEU A 157 -5.44 9.91 -16.88
C LEU A 157 -6.27 8.85 -16.13
N HIS A 158 -6.46 7.69 -16.77
CA HIS A 158 -6.96 6.47 -16.13
C HIS A 158 -5.88 5.39 -16.21
N VAL A 159 -5.32 5.00 -15.08
CA VAL A 159 -4.22 4.04 -15.00
C VAL A 159 -4.74 2.68 -14.55
N LEU A 160 -4.58 1.65 -15.36
CA LEU A 160 -4.94 0.28 -15.01
C LEU A 160 -3.76 -0.40 -14.35
N VAL A 161 -3.99 -0.91 -13.15
CA VAL A 161 -3.10 -1.85 -12.49
C VAL A 161 -3.61 -3.25 -12.81
N THR A 162 -2.86 -4.00 -13.61
CA THR A 162 -3.28 -5.34 -14.07
C THR A 162 -2.38 -6.43 -13.48
N ALA A 163 -2.98 -7.59 -13.21
CA ALA A 163 -2.30 -8.77 -12.70
C ALA A 163 -2.41 -9.94 -13.69
N PRO A 164 -1.42 -10.83 -13.73
CA PRO A 164 -1.42 -11.98 -14.64
C PRO A 164 -2.44 -13.04 -14.20
N VAL A 165 -3.19 -13.57 -15.17
CA VAL A 165 -4.26 -14.57 -14.97
C VAL A 165 -3.70 -15.88 -14.41
N GLY A 166 -2.54 -16.33 -14.91
CA GLY A 166 -1.91 -17.59 -14.50
C GLY A 166 -1.74 -17.76 -12.98
N PRO A 167 -0.90 -16.95 -12.32
CA PRO A 167 -0.62 -17.09 -10.90
C PRO A 167 -1.81 -16.73 -10.00
N CYS A 168 -2.73 -15.88 -10.47
CA CYS A 168 -3.82 -15.37 -9.64
C CYS A 168 -5.09 -16.21 -9.74
N LEU A 169 -5.46 -16.68 -10.95
CA LEU A 169 -6.80 -17.23 -11.22
C LEU A 169 -6.78 -18.71 -11.64
N LYS A 170 -5.64 -19.24 -12.11
CA LYS A 170 -5.51 -20.64 -12.57
C LYS A 170 -4.86 -21.56 -11.54
N GLU A 171 -4.51 -21.03 -10.38
CA GLU A 171 -3.91 -21.80 -9.30
C GLU A 171 -4.92 -22.10 -8.20
N GLU A 172 -4.86 -23.33 -7.69
CA GLU A 172 -5.73 -23.80 -6.61
C GLU A 172 -4.87 -24.21 -5.40
N PRO A 173 -4.92 -23.47 -4.26
CA PRO A 173 -5.56 -22.16 -4.12
C PRO A 173 -4.79 -21.06 -4.89
N PRO A 174 -5.42 -19.88 -5.10
CA PRO A 174 -4.77 -18.69 -5.63
C PRO A 174 -3.47 -18.34 -4.90
N VAL A 175 -2.53 -17.71 -5.61
CA VAL A 175 -1.24 -17.29 -5.03
C VAL A 175 -1.40 -15.91 -4.39
N ASP A 176 -1.66 -15.89 -3.08
CA ASP A 176 -1.82 -14.65 -2.30
C ASP A 176 -0.58 -13.73 -2.40
N GLY A 177 0.60 -14.32 -2.61
CA GLY A 177 1.86 -13.58 -2.74
C GLY A 177 1.85 -12.53 -3.85
N VAL A 178 1.14 -12.77 -4.95
CA VAL A 178 1.05 -11.79 -6.05
C VAL A 178 0.24 -10.57 -5.63
N TYR A 179 -0.87 -10.75 -4.93
CA TYR A 179 -1.70 -9.63 -4.46
C TYR A 179 -0.98 -8.73 -3.45
N LEU A 180 -0.06 -9.28 -2.64
CA LEU A 180 0.81 -8.50 -1.77
C LEU A 180 1.75 -7.58 -2.57
N ASP A 181 2.33 -8.10 -3.65
CA ASP A 181 3.19 -7.35 -4.56
C ASP A 181 2.37 -6.25 -5.28
N MET A 182 1.13 -6.55 -5.69
CA MET A 182 0.21 -5.57 -6.32
C MET A 182 -0.16 -4.42 -5.36
N GLY A 183 -0.46 -4.71 -4.09
CA GLY A 183 -0.77 -3.68 -3.09
C GLY A 183 0.41 -2.74 -2.84
N SER A 184 1.63 -3.28 -2.84
CA SER A 184 2.87 -2.51 -2.73
C SER A 184 3.07 -1.60 -3.94
N ALA A 185 2.78 -2.10 -5.16
CA ALA A 185 2.83 -1.32 -6.39
C ALA A 185 1.85 -0.13 -6.37
N MET A 186 0.59 -0.38 -5.99
CA MET A 186 -0.45 0.67 -5.90
C MET A 186 -0.09 1.75 -4.89
N THR A 187 0.45 1.35 -3.73
CA THR A 187 0.91 2.27 -2.70
C THR A 187 2.06 3.15 -3.23
N ALA A 188 3.04 2.55 -3.93
CA ALA A 188 4.14 3.29 -4.52
C ALA A 188 3.68 4.29 -5.59
N ILE A 189 2.79 3.90 -6.50
CA ILE A 189 2.21 4.81 -7.50
C ILE A 189 1.56 6.01 -6.82
N SER A 190 0.75 5.76 -5.78
CA SER A 190 0.03 6.80 -5.03
C SER A 190 0.99 7.78 -4.35
N MET A 191 2.01 7.26 -3.66
CA MET A 191 3.01 8.07 -2.95
C MET A 191 3.88 8.89 -3.91
N CYS A 192 4.32 8.29 -5.02
CA CYS A 192 5.09 8.95 -6.05
C CYS A 192 4.29 10.09 -6.72
N ALA A 193 3.01 9.84 -7.03
CA ALA A 193 2.13 10.86 -7.60
C ALA A 193 1.94 12.04 -6.63
N GLN A 194 1.70 11.75 -5.34
CA GLN A 194 1.51 12.78 -4.32
C GLN A 194 2.76 13.63 -4.11
N ASP A 195 3.97 13.04 -4.12
CA ASP A 195 5.23 13.79 -4.00
C ASP A 195 5.46 14.74 -5.18
N LEU A 196 4.91 14.41 -6.35
CA LEU A 196 4.91 15.22 -7.56
C LEU A 196 3.73 16.22 -7.62
N GLY A 197 2.92 16.31 -6.57
CA GLY A 197 1.79 17.24 -6.46
C GLY A 197 0.54 16.81 -7.22
N LEU A 198 0.42 15.53 -7.56
CA LEU A 198 -0.76 14.95 -8.21
C LEU A 198 -1.72 14.38 -7.16
N GLY A 199 -3.01 14.42 -7.49
CA GLY A 199 -4.06 13.69 -6.83
C GLY A 199 -4.20 12.28 -7.39
N VAL A 200 -4.73 11.37 -6.57
CA VAL A 200 -4.96 9.96 -6.91
C VAL A 200 -6.27 9.50 -6.32
N HIS A 201 -7.01 8.68 -7.06
CA HIS A 201 -8.15 7.93 -6.54
C HIS A 201 -8.15 6.50 -7.07
N CYS A 202 -8.10 5.54 -6.13
CA CYS A 202 -8.08 4.12 -6.46
C CYS A 202 -9.50 3.57 -6.54
N ASP A 203 -9.91 3.20 -7.75
CA ASP A 203 -11.23 2.72 -8.09
C ASP A 203 -11.24 1.18 -8.18
N PHE A 204 -11.49 0.52 -7.05
CA PHE A 204 -11.77 -0.92 -7.03
C PHE A 204 -13.15 -1.25 -7.62
N ALA A 205 -14.11 -0.33 -7.50
CA ALA A 205 -15.49 -0.54 -7.97
C ALA A 205 -15.61 -0.79 -9.48
N VAL A 206 -14.59 -0.42 -10.26
CA VAL A 206 -14.55 -0.63 -11.71
C VAL A 206 -13.76 -1.87 -12.13
N ALA A 207 -13.09 -2.56 -11.21
CA ALA A 207 -12.33 -3.78 -11.53
C ALA A 207 -13.24 -4.90 -12.08
N LYS A 208 -14.52 -4.90 -11.65
CA LYS A 208 -15.58 -5.80 -12.14
C LYS A 208 -16.02 -5.56 -13.59
N TYR A 209 -15.48 -4.53 -14.26
CA TYR A 209 -15.78 -4.22 -15.65
C TYR A 209 -14.60 -4.54 -16.57
N GLY A 210 -13.87 -5.64 -16.30
CA GLY A 210 -12.77 -6.14 -17.12
C GLY A 210 -13.10 -6.21 -18.63
N SER A 211 -14.34 -6.54 -18.97
CA SER A 211 -14.81 -6.59 -20.37
C SER A 211 -14.83 -5.21 -21.05
N VAL A 212 -15.21 -4.15 -20.33
CA VAL A 212 -15.20 -2.77 -20.85
C VAL A 212 -13.78 -2.36 -21.23
N TYR A 213 -12.80 -2.68 -20.38
CA TYR A 213 -11.41 -2.39 -20.69
C TYR A 213 -10.91 -3.14 -21.93
N LYS A 214 -11.26 -4.42 -22.07
CA LYS A 214 -10.89 -5.23 -23.24
C LYS A 214 -11.54 -4.69 -24.52
N GLU A 215 -12.80 -4.26 -24.46
CA GLU A 215 -13.53 -3.70 -25.60
C GLU A 215 -12.94 -2.36 -26.07
N VAL A 216 -12.71 -1.42 -25.15
CA VAL A 216 -12.23 -0.07 -25.50
C VAL A 216 -10.75 -0.06 -25.89
N LEU A 217 -9.92 -0.86 -25.22
CA LEU A 217 -8.47 -0.86 -25.47
C LEU A 217 -8.07 -1.81 -26.59
N GLY A 218 -8.84 -2.87 -26.85
CA GLY A 218 -8.51 -3.88 -27.86
C GLY A 218 -7.13 -4.50 -27.60
N ASP A 219 -6.31 -4.54 -28.65
CA ASP A 219 -4.95 -5.11 -28.64
C ASP A 219 -3.97 -4.38 -27.69
N GLU A 220 -4.33 -3.19 -27.19
CA GLU A 220 -3.53 -2.47 -26.17
C GLU A 220 -3.74 -3.03 -24.76
N PHE A 221 -4.77 -3.86 -24.54
CA PHE A 221 -4.98 -4.55 -23.27
C PHE A 221 -4.14 -5.83 -23.21
N PRO A 222 -3.39 -6.08 -22.11
CA PRO A 222 -2.60 -7.31 -21.99
C PRO A 222 -3.49 -8.57 -21.92
N GLU A 223 -3.42 -9.43 -22.93
CA GLU A 223 -4.28 -10.62 -23.10
C GLU A 223 -4.26 -11.60 -21.92
N ASP A 224 -3.11 -11.76 -21.27
CA ASP A 224 -2.89 -12.70 -20.17
C ASP A 224 -3.08 -12.05 -18.79
N HIS A 225 -3.71 -10.88 -18.72
CA HIS A 225 -3.94 -10.14 -17.49
C HIS A 225 -5.42 -9.83 -17.27
N PHE A 226 -5.73 -9.49 -16.02
CA PHE A 226 -7.02 -8.93 -15.59
C PHE A 226 -6.79 -7.66 -14.79
N VAL A 227 -7.83 -6.84 -14.66
CA VAL A 227 -7.76 -5.56 -13.92
C VAL A 227 -7.89 -5.81 -12.42
N ILE A 228 -6.92 -5.32 -11.64
CA ILE A 228 -6.98 -5.29 -10.16
C ILE A 228 -7.61 -3.99 -9.68
N CYS A 229 -7.24 -2.87 -10.29
CA CYS A 229 -7.73 -1.56 -9.89
C CYS A 229 -7.59 -0.57 -11.05
N GLY A 230 -8.58 0.30 -11.23
CA GLY A 230 -8.41 1.53 -12.00
C GLY A 230 -7.92 2.64 -11.08
N ILE A 231 -7.04 3.51 -11.56
CA ILE A 231 -6.54 4.66 -10.80
C ILE A 231 -6.79 5.93 -11.62
N SER A 232 -7.67 6.76 -11.11
CA SER A 232 -7.90 8.13 -11.60
C SER A 232 -6.74 9.01 -11.12
N LEU A 233 -6.02 9.66 -12.05
CA LEU A 233 -4.78 10.41 -11.74
C LEU A 233 -4.72 11.74 -12.49
N GLY A 234 -4.32 12.80 -11.78
CA GLY A 234 -4.23 14.15 -12.33
C GLY A 234 -3.92 15.21 -11.26
N TYR A 235 -4.15 16.47 -11.58
CA TYR A 235 -4.08 17.54 -10.59
C TYR A 235 -5.44 17.72 -9.92
N GLY A 236 -5.50 17.60 -8.60
CA GLY A 236 -6.75 17.74 -7.85
C GLY A 236 -7.24 19.18 -7.77
N HIS A 237 -8.56 19.36 -7.72
CA HIS A 237 -9.21 20.60 -7.31
C HIS A 237 -9.41 20.70 -5.80
N ASP A 238 -9.46 19.56 -5.12
CA ASP A 238 -9.74 19.51 -3.69
C ASP A 238 -8.49 19.93 -2.88
N PRO A 239 -8.64 20.71 -1.81
CA PRO A 239 -7.51 21.04 -0.93
C PRO A 239 -6.95 19.76 -0.29
N GLN A 240 -5.62 19.66 -0.20
CA GLN A 240 -5.02 18.52 0.50
C GLN A 240 -5.34 18.64 2.01
N PRO A 241 -6.02 17.64 2.62
CA PRO A 241 -6.28 17.64 4.05
C PRO A 241 -4.96 17.54 4.82
N ALA A 242 -4.91 18.22 5.98
CA ALA A 242 -3.73 18.21 6.83
C ALA A 242 -3.45 16.84 7.46
N ALA A 243 -4.46 15.97 7.63
CA ALA A 243 -4.29 14.66 8.26
C ALA A 243 -5.36 13.62 7.86
N CYS A 244 -4.97 12.35 7.81
CA CYS A 244 -5.86 11.20 7.63
C CYS A 244 -6.56 10.80 8.94
N LEU A 245 -7.56 11.58 9.35
CA LEU A 245 -8.19 11.46 10.68
C LEU A 245 -9.03 10.18 10.89
N ASN A 246 -9.46 9.51 9.82
CA ASN A 246 -10.37 8.35 9.90
C ASN A 246 -9.67 6.99 9.96
N ARG A 247 -8.39 6.96 10.36
CA ARG A 247 -7.62 5.72 10.54
C ARG A 247 -7.59 5.30 12.03
N LEU A 248 -7.31 4.02 12.32
CA LEU A 248 -7.23 3.51 13.70
C LEU A 248 -5.88 3.88 14.36
N PRO A 249 -5.86 4.39 15.61
CA PRO A 249 -4.66 4.54 16.45
C PRO A 249 -3.68 3.37 16.36
N VAL A 250 -2.38 3.65 16.43
CA VAL A 250 -1.33 2.61 16.36
C VAL A 250 -1.55 1.53 17.42
N ASP A 251 -1.98 1.91 18.63
CA ASP A 251 -2.23 0.98 19.73
C ASP A 251 -3.45 0.06 19.51
N GLU A 252 -4.35 0.39 18.57
CA GLU A 252 -5.47 -0.49 18.20
C GLU A 252 -5.07 -1.56 17.17
N THR A 253 -4.00 -1.29 16.40
CA THR A 253 -3.51 -2.22 15.36
C THR A 253 -2.19 -2.89 15.74
N THR A 254 -1.55 -2.49 16.84
CA THR A 254 -0.20 -2.90 17.22
C THR A 254 -0.16 -3.48 18.62
N ARG A 255 0.44 -4.66 18.76
CA ARG A 255 0.73 -5.29 20.06
C ARG A 255 2.21 -5.13 20.38
N TRP A 256 2.50 -4.60 21.55
CA TRP A 256 3.85 -4.48 22.10
C TRP A 256 4.06 -5.66 23.05
N THR A 257 4.85 -6.66 22.64
CA THR A 257 4.96 -7.92 23.40
C THR A 257 6.34 -8.04 24.01
N THR A 258 6.39 -8.30 25.34
CA THR A 258 7.64 -8.64 26.06
C THR A 258 8.78 -7.66 25.79
N CYS A 259 8.45 -6.36 25.78
CA CYS A 259 9.43 -5.30 25.57
C CYS A 259 10.25 -5.06 26.83
N ASP A 260 11.55 -4.77 26.67
CA ASP A 260 12.40 -4.33 27.77
C ASP A 260 11.82 -3.05 28.42
N PRO A 261 11.59 -3.01 29.75
CA PRO A 261 11.14 -1.80 30.42
C PRO A 261 12.04 -0.59 30.15
N ALA A 262 13.36 -0.77 30.02
CA ALA A 262 14.28 0.30 29.69
C ALA A 262 14.03 0.86 28.27
N TRP A 263 13.61 0.02 27.33
CA TRP A 263 13.24 0.45 25.98
C TRP A 263 11.90 1.19 25.94
N LEU A 264 10.90 0.72 26.69
CA LEU A 264 9.61 1.40 26.82
C LEU A 264 9.76 2.81 27.42
N MET A 265 10.76 2.99 28.27
CA MET A 265 11.06 4.25 28.96
C MET A 265 12.22 5.02 28.30
N ALA A 266 12.76 4.54 27.18
CA ALA A 266 13.86 5.20 26.49
C ALA A 266 13.40 6.58 25.99
N PRO A 267 14.15 7.65 26.27
CA PRO A 267 13.75 8.99 25.85
C PRO A 267 13.73 9.06 24.32
N ALA A 268 12.68 9.70 23.78
CA ALA A 268 12.60 10.03 22.36
C ALA A 268 13.86 10.83 21.98
N THR A 269 14.70 10.25 21.13
CA THR A 269 15.79 11.01 20.51
C THR A 269 15.18 11.77 19.35
N PRO A 270 15.36 13.10 19.25
CA PRO A 270 14.87 13.86 18.11
C PRO A 270 15.39 13.23 16.82
N LEU A 271 14.47 12.88 15.93
CA LEU A 271 14.86 12.36 14.62
C LEU A 271 15.52 13.50 13.84
N PRO A 272 16.62 13.23 13.13
CA PRO A 272 17.14 14.22 12.21
C PRO A 272 16.03 14.55 11.20
N PRO A 273 15.85 15.83 10.82
CA PRO A 273 14.91 16.18 9.78
C PRO A 273 15.25 15.40 8.51
N SER A 274 14.28 14.64 7.97
CA SER A 274 14.46 14.00 6.68
C SER A 274 14.50 15.07 5.59
N ALA A 275 15.63 15.19 4.89
CA ALA A 275 15.77 16.04 3.72
C ALA A 275 15.06 15.48 2.48
N TYR A 276 14.63 14.21 2.52
CA TYR A 276 14.11 13.48 1.37
C TYR A 276 12.58 13.49 1.31
N GLY A 277 12.04 13.69 0.10
CA GLY A 277 10.63 13.49 -0.24
C GLY A 277 10.28 12.02 -0.47
N LEU A 278 8.98 11.70 -0.61
CA LEU A 278 8.50 10.33 -0.74
C LEU A 278 9.05 9.61 -1.99
N MET A 279 9.17 10.29 -3.13
CA MET A 279 9.69 9.71 -4.37
C MET A 279 11.12 9.21 -4.18
N HIS A 280 11.94 10.00 -3.48
CA HIS A 280 13.31 9.59 -3.18
C HIS A 280 13.33 8.36 -2.27
N LEU A 281 12.50 8.33 -1.23
CA LEU A 281 12.40 7.17 -0.33
C LEU A 281 11.94 5.90 -1.07
N VAL A 282 10.95 6.03 -1.96
CA VAL A 282 10.45 4.92 -2.79
C VAL A 282 11.54 4.41 -3.75
N SER A 283 12.26 5.29 -4.43
CA SER A 283 13.24 4.90 -5.45
C SER A 283 14.58 4.41 -4.88
N SER A 284 14.98 4.89 -3.69
CA SER A 284 16.25 4.54 -3.03
C SER A 284 16.15 3.42 -1.99
N ARG A 285 14.93 2.97 -1.65
CA ARG A 285 14.74 1.89 -0.67
C ARG A 285 15.48 0.63 -1.11
N HIS A 286 15.95 -0.12 -0.12
CA HIS A 286 16.49 -1.46 -0.32
C HIS A 286 16.21 -2.32 0.91
N CYS A 287 16.06 -3.62 0.70
CA CYS A 287 16.00 -4.57 1.81
C CYS A 287 17.40 -4.73 2.41
N SER A 288 17.56 -4.32 3.67
CA SER A 288 18.81 -4.49 4.39
C SER A 288 18.95 -5.95 4.84
N HIS A 289 20.10 -6.58 4.56
CA HIS A 289 20.38 -7.98 4.91
C HIS A 289 21.26 -8.14 6.17
N SER A 290 21.60 -7.03 6.82
CA SER A 290 22.32 -7.01 8.11
C SER A 290 22.02 -5.68 8.79
N LEU A 291 21.60 -5.73 10.06
CA LEU A 291 21.31 -4.56 10.87
C LEU A 291 22.33 -4.44 12.01
N ASP A 292 22.65 -3.21 12.38
CA ASP A 292 23.51 -2.90 13.52
C ASP A 292 22.72 -3.04 14.82
N VAL A 293 22.80 -4.24 15.43
CA VAL A 293 22.08 -4.59 16.67
C VAL A 293 22.50 -3.78 17.90
N SER A 294 23.62 -3.05 17.84
CA SER A 294 24.04 -2.16 18.93
C SER A 294 23.21 -0.88 18.96
N LYS A 295 22.55 -0.53 17.86
CA LYS A 295 21.70 0.66 17.75
C LYS A 295 20.26 0.30 18.10
N VAL A 296 19.87 0.65 19.32
CA VAL A 296 18.49 0.53 19.77
C VAL A 296 17.61 1.49 18.98
N VAL A 297 16.54 0.97 18.36
CA VAL A 297 15.50 1.77 17.70
C VAL A 297 14.45 2.14 18.74
N PRO A 298 14.26 3.43 19.10
CA PRO A 298 13.30 3.82 20.14
C PRO A 298 11.85 3.44 19.80
N LYS A 299 11.04 3.13 20.82
CA LYS A 299 9.62 2.81 20.63
C LYS A 299 8.86 3.91 19.89
N ASP A 300 9.09 5.16 20.26
CA ASP A 300 8.37 6.30 19.68
C ASP A 300 8.63 6.42 18.18
N LEU A 301 9.85 6.12 17.73
CA LEU A 301 10.16 6.05 16.30
C LEU A 301 9.40 4.92 15.60
N ILE A 302 9.32 3.73 16.20
CA ILE A 302 8.51 2.63 15.63
C ILE A 302 7.04 3.04 15.58
N SER A 303 6.52 3.65 16.63
CA SER A 303 5.15 4.18 16.67
C SER A 303 4.91 5.21 15.58
N ASP A 304 5.86 6.10 15.31
CA ASP A 304 5.74 7.08 14.22
C ASP A 304 5.72 6.41 12.85
N ILE A 305 6.59 5.41 12.61
CA ILE A 305 6.58 4.62 11.38
C ILE A 305 5.23 3.94 11.18
N LEU A 306 4.70 3.28 12.22
CA LEU A 306 3.41 2.59 12.16
C LEU A 306 2.23 3.57 12.02
N ALA A 307 2.32 4.73 12.67
CA ALA A 307 1.33 5.80 12.56
C ALA A 307 1.28 6.40 11.16
N ALA A 308 2.41 6.40 10.47
CA ALA A 308 2.50 6.81 9.09
C ALA A 308 1.96 5.69 8.17
N ALA A 309 2.39 4.43 8.39
CA ALA A 309 2.03 3.29 7.55
C ALA A 309 0.52 3.00 7.53
N ARG A 310 -0.22 3.27 8.62
CA ARG A 310 -1.69 3.12 8.63
C ARG A 310 -2.44 4.05 7.67
N CYS A 311 -1.79 5.09 7.15
CA CYS A 311 -2.43 6.04 6.24
C CYS A 311 -2.55 5.51 4.80
N VAL A 312 -1.82 4.44 4.46
CA VAL A 312 -1.90 3.80 3.13
C VAL A 312 -3.33 3.33 2.80
N THR A 313 -3.59 3.15 1.51
CA THR A 313 -4.89 2.76 0.98
C THR A 313 -5.32 1.37 1.47
N SER A 314 -6.60 1.23 1.82
CA SER A 314 -7.25 -0.07 2.03
C SER A 314 -8.69 -0.03 1.55
N ILE A 315 -9.19 -1.15 1.04
CA ILE A 315 -10.58 -1.27 0.58
C ILE A 315 -11.53 -0.99 1.74
N ALA A 316 -12.53 -0.13 1.51
CA ALA A 316 -13.53 0.27 2.49
C ALA A 316 -12.96 0.78 3.83
N ASN A 317 -11.72 1.28 3.83
CA ASN A 317 -11.00 1.66 5.05
C ASN A 317 -10.90 0.52 6.08
N SER A 318 -10.88 -0.74 5.61
CA SER A 318 -10.96 -1.95 6.43
C SER A 318 -9.76 -2.16 7.35
N GLN A 319 -8.59 -1.60 7.01
CA GLN A 319 -7.36 -1.65 7.80
C GLN A 319 -7.08 -3.07 8.35
N PRO A 320 -6.88 -4.06 7.45
CA PRO A 320 -6.83 -5.48 7.82
C PRO A 320 -5.61 -5.84 8.67
N TRP A 321 -4.55 -5.03 8.65
CA TRP A 321 -3.26 -5.31 9.30
C TRP A 321 -3.32 -5.36 10.82
N ALA A 322 -2.56 -6.29 11.40
CA ALA A 322 -2.24 -6.33 12.81
C ALA A 322 -0.72 -6.52 12.95
N VAL A 323 -0.09 -5.69 13.75
CA VAL A 323 1.37 -5.67 13.93
C VAL A 323 1.69 -6.18 15.33
N THR A 324 2.71 -7.02 15.45
CA THR A 324 3.28 -7.38 16.76
C THR A 324 4.75 -6.99 16.74
N VAL A 325 5.14 -6.14 17.69
CA VAL A 325 6.52 -5.72 17.88
C VAL A 325 7.11 -6.53 19.02
N ILE A 326 8.18 -7.26 18.73
CA ILE A 326 8.96 -8.05 19.69
C ILE A 326 10.36 -7.46 19.82
N GLN A 327 10.91 -7.44 21.03
CA GLN A 327 12.26 -6.93 21.29
C GLN A 327 12.94 -7.67 22.44
N GLY A 328 14.24 -7.41 22.60
CA GLY A 328 15.06 -7.91 23.71
C GLY A 328 15.03 -9.43 23.82
N GLU A 329 14.90 -9.92 25.06
CA GLU A 329 14.96 -11.35 25.38
C GLU A 329 13.93 -12.18 24.60
N ALA A 330 12.75 -11.64 24.30
CA ALA A 330 11.73 -12.36 23.56
C ALA A 330 12.06 -12.52 22.06
N ARG A 331 12.63 -11.49 21.44
CA ARG A 331 13.18 -11.60 20.08
C ARG A 331 14.30 -12.65 20.06
N ASP A 332 15.18 -12.63 21.05
CA ASP A 332 16.31 -13.56 21.14
C ASP A 332 15.85 -15.01 21.34
N LYS A 333 14.85 -15.23 22.19
CA LYS A 333 14.17 -16.53 22.36
C LYS A 333 13.54 -17.02 21.05
N LEU A 334 12.84 -16.15 20.32
CA LEU A 334 12.26 -16.50 19.03
C LEU A 334 13.34 -16.85 18.01
N SER A 335 14.39 -16.03 17.89
CA SER A 335 15.52 -16.27 17.00
C SER A 335 16.17 -17.62 17.30
N LYS A 336 16.45 -17.91 18.58
CA LYS A 336 16.99 -19.22 18.99
C LYS A 336 16.07 -20.37 18.59
N ALA A 337 14.76 -20.26 18.87
CA ALA A 337 13.82 -21.33 18.52
C ALA A 337 13.74 -21.58 17.00
N MET A 338 13.80 -20.51 16.19
CA MET A 338 13.79 -20.61 14.73
C MET A 338 15.09 -21.24 14.19
N LEU A 339 16.24 -20.88 14.78
CA LEU A 339 17.54 -21.46 14.44
C LEU A 339 17.61 -22.95 14.83
N ASP A 340 17.18 -23.31 16.05
CA ASP A 340 17.13 -24.71 16.50
C ASP A 340 16.22 -25.55 15.57
N TYR A 341 15.06 -25.01 15.19
CA TYR A 341 14.14 -25.66 14.26
C TYR A 341 14.76 -25.84 12.87
N PHE A 342 15.44 -24.81 12.36
CA PHE A 342 16.16 -24.87 11.09
C PHE A 342 17.32 -25.87 11.15
N ASP A 343 18.14 -25.87 12.20
CA ASP A 343 19.31 -26.74 12.34
C ASP A 343 18.92 -28.22 12.49
N ALA A 344 17.72 -28.50 13.01
CA ALA A 344 17.13 -29.83 13.00
C ALA A 344 16.67 -30.32 11.61
N GLY A 345 16.96 -29.59 10.53
CA GLY A 345 16.65 -29.98 9.16
C GLY A 345 15.24 -29.63 8.70
N ASN A 346 14.47 -28.89 9.51
CA ASN A 346 13.12 -28.48 9.13
C ASN A 346 13.14 -27.28 8.17
N ASN A 347 12.18 -27.24 7.24
CA ASN A 347 12.05 -26.18 6.24
C ASN A 347 10.80 -25.30 6.44
N GLY A 348 10.04 -25.55 7.50
CA GLY A 348 8.80 -24.85 7.83
C GLY A 348 7.72 -24.99 6.75
N GLY A 349 6.62 -24.26 6.94
CA GLY A 349 5.56 -24.12 5.95
C GLY A 349 4.96 -22.72 6.06
N GLN A 350 4.51 -22.16 4.94
CA GLN A 350 3.77 -20.90 4.95
C GLN A 350 2.27 -21.20 4.96
N SER A 351 1.52 -20.42 5.72
CA SER A 351 0.05 -20.56 5.80
C SER A 351 -0.66 -20.10 4.52
N TYR A 352 0.05 -19.44 3.61
CA TYR A 352 -0.45 -18.99 2.32
C TYR A 352 0.48 -19.42 1.18
N LYS A 353 -0.05 -19.45 -0.04
CA LYS A 353 0.71 -19.84 -1.23
C LYS A 353 1.50 -18.64 -1.74
N LYS A 354 2.82 -18.68 -1.57
CA LYS A 354 3.71 -17.56 -1.92
C LYS A 354 4.18 -17.55 -3.38
N TYR A 355 4.47 -18.71 -3.96
CA TYR A 355 5.01 -18.79 -5.32
C TYR A 355 4.06 -19.52 -6.25
N SER A 356 3.93 -18.95 -7.44
CA SER A 356 3.21 -19.54 -8.55
C SER A 356 4.08 -20.52 -9.33
N THR A 357 3.44 -21.59 -9.82
CA THR A 357 3.96 -22.47 -10.87
C THR A 357 3.54 -22.03 -12.26
N GLN A 358 2.55 -21.13 -12.36
CA GLN A 358 1.98 -20.55 -13.59
C GLN A 358 2.53 -19.15 -13.91
N ASN A 359 3.82 -18.90 -13.65
CA ASN A 359 4.44 -17.59 -13.91
C ASN A 359 4.39 -17.22 -15.40
N THR A 360 4.22 -15.93 -15.70
CA THR A 360 4.46 -15.42 -17.06
C THR A 360 5.94 -15.54 -17.42
N ALA A 361 6.28 -15.49 -18.71
CA ALA A 361 7.67 -15.54 -19.16
C ALA A 361 8.53 -14.43 -18.52
N ARG A 362 7.98 -13.22 -18.36
CA ARG A 362 8.67 -12.09 -17.70
C ARG A 362 8.95 -12.39 -16.23
N MET A 363 7.96 -12.90 -15.50
CA MET A 363 8.10 -13.25 -14.08
C MET A 363 9.14 -14.35 -13.88
N GLN A 364 9.09 -15.41 -14.70
CA GLN A 364 10.03 -16.52 -14.60
C GLN A 364 11.46 -16.05 -14.88
N LYS A 365 11.66 -15.21 -15.91
CA LYS A 365 12.97 -14.59 -16.20
C LYS A 365 13.50 -13.77 -15.02
N GLY A 366 12.65 -12.93 -14.40
CA GLY A 366 13.03 -12.13 -13.24
C GLY A 366 13.45 -12.98 -12.04
N LYS A 367 12.71 -14.06 -11.78
CA LYS A 367 13.02 -15.04 -10.72
C LYS A 367 14.34 -15.77 -10.97
N ASP A 368 14.57 -16.23 -12.18
CA ASP A 368 15.81 -16.91 -12.55
C ASP A 368 17.02 -15.98 -12.45
N GLN A 369 16.88 -14.74 -12.93
CA GLN A 369 17.91 -13.72 -12.81
C GLN A 369 18.22 -13.37 -11.35
N TYR A 370 17.19 -13.15 -10.54
CA TYR A 370 17.36 -12.90 -9.09
C TYR A 370 18.08 -14.05 -8.40
N GLY A 371 17.69 -15.30 -8.70
CA GLY A 371 18.35 -16.48 -8.14
C GLY A 371 19.82 -16.59 -8.55
N PHE A 372 20.13 -16.35 -9.83
CA PHE A 372 21.49 -16.35 -10.35
C PHE A 372 22.36 -15.26 -9.72
N GLU A 373 21.88 -14.02 -9.66
CA GLU A 373 22.60 -12.89 -9.07
C GLU A 373 22.86 -13.11 -7.57
N LEU A 374 21.85 -13.60 -6.84
CA LEU A 374 21.96 -13.83 -5.40
C LEU A 374 22.91 -14.98 -5.08
N TYR A 375 22.68 -16.17 -5.66
CA TYR A 375 23.40 -17.37 -5.24
C TYR A 375 24.72 -17.53 -5.99
N GLU A 376 24.71 -17.45 -7.32
CA GLU A 376 25.89 -17.79 -8.13
C GLU A 376 26.86 -16.61 -8.20
N GLN A 377 26.39 -15.42 -8.59
CA GLN A 377 27.29 -14.27 -8.74
C GLN A 377 27.79 -13.72 -7.40
N ARG A 378 26.88 -13.48 -6.45
CA ARG A 378 27.24 -12.84 -5.18
C ARG A 378 27.88 -13.80 -4.17
N HIS A 379 27.48 -15.07 -4.18
CA HIS A 379 27.87 -16.03 -3.16
C HIS A 379 28.63 -17.26 -3.69
N GLY A 380 28.80 -17.41 -5.01
CA GLY A 380 29.52 -18.54 -5.61
C GLY A 380 28.80 -19.89 -5.47
N LEU A 381 27.51 -19.90 -5.12
CA LEU A 381 26.72 -21.09 -4.82
C LEU A 381 25.97 -21.58 -6.07
N GLN A 382 26.46 -22.69 -6.62
CA GLN A 382 25.88 -23.31 -7.82
C GLN A 382 24.45 -23.83 -7.58
N ARG A 383 23.71 -24.10 -8.67
CA ARG A 383 22.29 -24.47 -8.61
C ARG A 383 22.03 -25.80 -7.90
N ASP A 384 22.98 -26.71 -7.97
CA ASP A 384 22.99 -28.02 -7.34
C ASP A 384 23.56 -28.03 -5.90
N ASP A 385 24.16 -26.92 -5.44
CA ASP A 385 24.65 -26.76 -4.06
C ASP A 385 23.51 -26.45 -3.08
N ALA A 386 22.64 -27.45 -2.88
CA ALA A 386 21.48 -27.33 -1.99
C ALA A 386 21.89 -26.99 -0.55
N ASP A 387 22.98 -27.58 -0.06
CA ASP A 387 23.46 -27.38 1.31
C ASP A 387 24.06 -25.99 1.50
N GLY A 388 24.90 -25.51 0.57
CA GLY A 388 25.45 -24.17 0.60
C GLY A 388 24.37 -23.09 0.48
N ARG A 389 23.39 -23.29 -0.40
CA ARG A 389 22.21 -22.40 -0.51
C ARG A 389 21.38 -22.39 0.78
N ARG A 390 21.22 -23.55 1.43
CA ARG A 390 20.54 -23.66 2.73
C ARG A 390 21.31 -22.93 3.83
N GLN A 391 22.63 -23.15 3.94
CA GLN A 391 23.50 -22.44 4.87
C GLN A 391 23.43 -20.93 4.69
N LYS A 392 23.36 -20.45 3.44
CA LYS A 392 23.21 -19.02 3.13
C LYS A 392 21.87 -18.43 3.61
N TYR A 393 20.82 -19.25 3.73
CA TYR A 393 19.50 -18.82 4.20
C TYR A 393 19.42 -18.76 5.73
N ARG A 394 20.22 -19.55 6.44
CA ARG A 394 20.22 -19.66 7.92
C ARG A 394 20.32 -18.30 8.65
N PRO A 395 21.16 -17.33 8.23
CA PRO A 395 21.27 -16.05 8.92
C PRO A 395 19.97 -15.22 8.96
N ASN A 396 18.99 -15.50 8.10
CA ASN A 396 17.68 -14.82 8.14
C ASN A 396 16.90 -15.05 9.45
N TYR A 397 17.30 -16.05 10.24
CA TYR A 397 16.72 -16.38 11.54
C TYR A 397 17.55 -15.86 12.73
N GLU A 398 18.65 -15.16 12.48
CA GLU A 398 19.46 -14.53 13.53
C GLU A 398 18.78 -13.26 14.07
N SER A 399 19.04 -12.93 15.33
CA SER A 399 18.45 -11.76 16.00
C SER A 399 18.83 -10.42 15.37
N CYS A 400 19.91 -10.38 14.58
CA CYS A 400 20.34 -9.22 13.80
C CYS A 400 19.56 -9.00 12.49
N CYS A 401 18.68 -9.94 12.15
CA CYS A 401 17.80 -9.88 10.98
C CYS A 401 16.33 -9.65 11.35
N PHE A 402 16.01 -9.55 12.64
CA PHE A 402 14.66 -9.30 13.18
C PHE A 402 14.46 -7.88 13.69
#